data_AF-A0ABD5TK59-F1
#
_entry.id   AF-A0ABD5TK59-F1
#
_cell.length_a   1.000
_cell.length_b   1.000
_cell.length_c   1.000
_cell.angle_alpha   90.00
_cell.angle_beta   90.00
_cell.angle_gamma   90.00
#
_symmetry.space_group_name_H-M   'P 1'
#
loop_
_entity.id
_entity.type
_entity.pdbx_description
1 polymer ?
#
loop_
_entity_poly.entity_id
_entity_poly.type
_entity_poly.pdbx_seq_one_letter_code
_entity_poly.pdbx_strand_id
1 'polypeptide(L)'
;MYDEWAGDEFRLDRGEGWWRHRVFESWETDPYVYGWTDGDRGDSLRGYLVYTIRDEDGSDGRALTVNEFAARDREARRQLLRFCRDHDSQVERVRFTGPADTRLFDDLDDPQAAETEIRPGPMARVVDVESALAAIEYPADLETTLVFDVRDDSCEWNDDRFRLRVADGRGTVDRVADADAEVVLDIGALARLVVGSHSANRLVELGAVDTEGEATQPALAAAFPPTNPFLREGF
;
A
#
# COMPACT_ATOMS: atom_id res chain seq x y z
N MET A 1 6.54 -11.44 12.43
CA MET A 1 5.80 -12.09 11.32
C MET A 1 5.01 -11.06 10.54
N TYR A 2 3.99 -10.41 11.11
CA TYR A 2 3.26 -9.32 10.41
C TYR A 2 4.22 -8.24 9.88
N ASP A 3 5.13 -7.76 10.73
CA ASP A 3 6.09 -6.70 10.34
C ASP A 3 6.96 -7.10 9.14
N GLU A 4 7.38 -8.36 9.06
CA GLU A 4 8.18 -8.87 7.95
C GLU A 4 7.34 -9.09 6.69
N TRP A 5 6.11 -9.58 6.84
CA TRP A 5 5.24 -9.92 5.70
C TRP A 5 4.60 -8.68 5.06
N ALA A 6 4.11 -7.76 5.88
CA ALA A 6 3.44 -6.56 5.39
C ALA A 6 4.43 -5.58 4.74
N GLY A 7 5.74 -5.73 4.99
CA GLY A 7 6.78 -4.87 4.46
C GLY A 7 6.73 -3.47 5.05
N ASP A 8 7.46 -2.54 4.45
CA ASP A 8 7.57 -1.17 4.95
C ASP A 8 6.59 -0.19 4.26
N GLU A 9 6.11 -0.52 3.06
CA GLU A 9 5.23 0.36 2.30
C GLU A 9 3.78 0.35 2.86
N PHE A 10 3.33 1.47 3.41
CA PHE A 10 1.96 1.66 3.92
C PHE A 10 1.51 0.66 5.01
N ARG A 11 2.46 0.01 5.69
CA ARG A 11 2.20 -0.79 6.88
C ARG A 11 1.96 0.11 8.10
N LEU A 12 0.94 -0.23 8.90
CA LEU A 12 0.78 0.37 10.23
C LEU A 12 1.63 -0.36 11.27
N ASP A 13 2.26 0.39 12.17
CA ASP A 13 2.86 -0.19 13.37
C ASP A 13 1.75 -0.57 14.35
N ARG A 14 1.49 -1.88 14.47
CA ARG A 14 0.37 -2.43 15.23
C ARG A 14 0.83 -2.85 16.62
N GLY A 15 0.46 -2.05 17.61
CA GLY A 15 0.56 -2.45 19.02
C GLY A 15 -0.42 -3.56 19.40
N GLU A 16 -0.24 -4.15 20.59
CA GLU A 16 -1.09 -5.20 21.14
C GLU A 16 -2.59 -4.83 21.17
N GLY A 17 -2.90 -3.58 21.52
CA GLY A 17 -4.28 -3.08 21.53
C GLY A 17 -4.90 -3.04 20.13
N TRP A 18 -4.10 -2.75 19.09
CA TRP A 18 -4.57 -2.80 17.70
C TRP A 18 -4.96 -4.22 17.31
N TRP A 19 -4.09 -5.19 17.60
CA TRP A 19 -4.39 -6.59 17.33
C TRP A 19 -5.68 -7.05 18.02
N ARG A 20 -5.81 -6.80 19.32
CA ARG A 20 -6.99 -7.22 20.08
C ARG A 20 -8.26 -6.57 19.57
N HIS A 21 -8.28 -5.26 19.42
CA HIS A 21 -9.53 -4.51 19.25
C HIS A 21 -9.84 -4.12 17.80
N ARG A 22 -8.87 -4.19 16.89
CA ARG A 22 -9.07 -3.82 15.47
C ARG A 22 -8.90 -5.00 14.52
N VAL A 23 -8.15 -6.04 14.92
CA VAL A 23 -7.94 -7.23 14.07
C VAL A 23 -8.74 -8.43 14.54
N PHE A 24 -8.81 -8.68 15.86
CA PHE A 24 -9.46 -9.88 16.42
C PHE A 24 -10.87 -9.67 16.97
N GLU A 25 -11.35 -8.42 16.97
CA GLU A 25 -12.71 -8.08 17.39
C GLU A 25 -13.47 -7.43 16.23
N SER A 26 -14.75 -7.75 16.10
CA SER A 26 -15.66 -7.11 15.14
C SER A 26 -17.00 -6.78 15.79
N TRP A 27 -17.70 -5.78 15.26
CA TRP A 27 -19.02 -5.40 15.74
C TRP A 27 -20.10 -6.48 15.53
N GLU A 28 -19.89 -7.38 14.56
CA GLU A 28 -20.84 -8.44 14.22
C GLU A 28 -20.33 -9.82 14.64
N THR A 29 -19.29 -10.29 13.96
CA THR A 29 -18.72 -11.62 14.16
C THR A 29 -17.21 -11.48 14.22
N ASP A 30 -16.65 -11.80 15.38
CA ASP A 30 -15.20 -11.85 15.56
C ASP A 30 -14.56 -12.78 14.53
N PRO A 31 -13.47 -12.36 13.88
CA PRO A 31 -12.81 -13.19 12.90
C PRO A 31 -12.12 -14.38 13.56
N TYR A 32 -12.11 -15.50 12.84
CA TYR A 32 -11.26 -16.63 13.15
C TYR A 32 -9.82 -16.32 12.76
N VAL A 33 -8.89 -16.89 13.52
CA VAL A 33 -7.45 -16.79 13.26
C VAL A 33 -6.88 -18.19 13.15
N TYR A 34 -6.22 -18.46 12.03
CA TYR A 34 -5.49 -19.70 11.81
C TYR A 34 -4.00 -19.40 11.65
N GLY A 35 -3.16 -20.06 12.43
CA GLY A 35 -1.70 -19.96 12.32
C GLY A 35 -1.10 -21.29 11.85
N TRP A 36 -0.22 -21.24 10.86
CA TRP A 36 0.56 -22.38 10.40
C TRP A 36 2.01 -22.29 10.87
N THR A 37 2.47 -23.33 11.55
CA THR A 37 3.81 -23.46 12.11
C THR A 37 4.57 -24.60 11.44
N ASP A 38 5.89 -24.49 11.38
CA ASP A 38 6.74 -25.66 11.12
C ASP A 38 6.92 -26.44 12.44
N GLY A 39 6.31 -27.63 12.53
CA GLY A 39 6.28 -28.41 13.77
C GLY A 39 5.38 -27.82 14.87
N ASP A 40 5.61 -28.25 16.12
CA ASP A 40 4.59 -28.18 17.17
C ASP A 40 4.49 -26.85 17.97
N ARG A 41 5.35 -25.81 17.78
CA ARG A 41 5.33 -24.60 18.66
C ARG A 41 5.81 -23.25 18.09
N GLY A 42 4.98 -22.22 18.31
CA GLY A 42 5.31 -20.86 18.79
C GLY A 42 6.19 -19.98 17.90
N ASP A 43 7.50 -20.19 17.97
CA ASP A 43 8.48 -19.37 17.24
C ASP A 43 8.60 -19.76 15.76
N SER A 44 7.96 -20.87 15.37
CA SER A 44 7.94 -21.36 13.99
C SER A 44 6.72 -20.91 13.19
N LEU A 45 5.98 -19.88 13.63
CA LEU A 45 4.85 -19.33 12.86
C LEU A 45 5.34 -18.86 11.49
N ARG A 46 4.92 -19.54 10.43
CA ARG A 46 5.33 -19.25 9.05
C ARG A 46 4.20 -18.66 8.20
N GLY A 47 2.96 -18.83 8.63
CA GLY A 47 1.81 -18.21 7.97
C GLY A 47 0.65 -17.99 8.93
N TYR A 48 -0.22 -17.02 8.66
CA TYR A 48 -1.50 -16.91 9.34
C TYR A 48 -2.61 -16.37 8.42
N LEU A 49 -3.85 -16.67 8.79
CA LEU A 49 -5.07 -16.11 8.21
C LEU A 49 -5.89 -15.41 9.29
N VAL A 50 -6.48 -14.27 8.94
CA VAL A 50 -7.59 -13.67 9.68
C VAL A 50 -8.80 -13.70 8.75
N TYR A 51 -9.86 -14.40 9.13
CA TYR A 51 -10.98 -14.65 8.22
C TYR A 51 -12.33 -14.75 8.93
N THR A 52 -13.40 -14.54 8.17
CA THR A 52 -14.78 -14.78 8.62
C THR A 52 -15.49 -15.73 7.68
N ILE A 53 -16.43 -16.52 8.19
CA ILE A 53 -17.38 -17.30 7.37
C ILE A 53 -18.76 -16.70 7.59
N ARG A 54 -19.40 -16.24 6.51
CA ARG A 54 -20.72 -15.60 6.54
C ARG A 54 -21.57 -16.09 5.38
N ASP A 55 -22.88 -16.02 5.55
CA ASP A 55 -23.82 -16.22 4.44
C ASP A 55 -23.57 -15.12 3.39
N GLU A 56 -23.65 -15.50 2.12
CA GLU A 56 -23.38 -14.60 1.01
C GLU A 56 -24.69 -13.96 0.52
N ASP A 57 -24.76 -12.63 0.51
CA ASP A 57 -25.95 -11.91 0.06
C ASP A 57 -26.33 -12.32 -1.38
N GLY A 58 -27.55 -12.83 -1.53
CA GLY A 58 -28.08 -13.28 -2.82
C GLY A 58 -27.66 -14.70 -3.24
N SER A 59 -27.06 -15.48 -2.35
CA SER A 59 -26.79 -16.93 -2.52
C SER A 59 -27.38 -17.73 -1.35
N ASP A 60 -27.65 -19.02 -1.56
CA ASP A 60 -27.92 -19.98 -0.47
C ASP A 60 -26.60 -20.49 0.18
N GLY A 61 -25.46 -20.00 -0.31
CA GLY A 61 -24.12 -20.39 0.10
C GLY A 61 -23.45 -19.50 1.14
N ARG A 62 -22.37 -20.01 1.71
CA ARG A 62 -21.47 -19.28 2.60
C ARG A 62 -20.16 -18.94 1.90
N ALA A 63 -19.56 -17.83 2.28
CA ALA A 63 -18.25 -17.42 1.81
C ALA A 63 -17.24 -17.32 2.97
N LEU A 64 -16.04 -17.84 2.74
CA LEU A 64 -14.86 -17.59 3.58
C LEU A 64 -14.19 -16.32 3.08
N THR A 65 -14.27 -15.23 3.86
CA THR A 65 -13.63 -13.95 3.53
C THR A 65 -12.34 -13.82 4.33
N VAL A 66 -11.21 -13.86 3.64
CA VAL A 66 -9.86 -13.68 4.20
C VAL A 66 -9.51 -12.21 4.18
N ASN A 67 -9.46 -11.62 5.37
CA ASN A 67 -9.10 -10.22 5.58
C ASN A 67 -7.58 -10.02 5.64
N GLU A 68 -6.86 -11.02 6.16
CA GLU A 68 -5.40 -11.06 6.13
C GLU A 68 -4.88 -12.43 5.70
N PHE A 69 -3.95 -12.41 4.74
CA PHE A 69 -3.27 -13.58 4.22
C PHE A 69 -1.76 -13.37 4.31
N ALA A 70 -1.16 -13.79 5.43
CA ALA A 70 0.25 -13.55 5.69
C ALA A 70 1.05 -14.83 5.56
N ALA A 71 2.03 -14.85 4.66
CA ALA A 71 2.89 -16.02 4.42
C ALA A 71 4.34 -15.58 4.29
N ARG A 72 5.22 -16.20 5.09
CA ARG A 72 6.67 -15.93 5.05
C ARG A 72 7.36 -16.53 3.84
N ASP A 73 6.79 -17.61 3.28
CA ASP A 73 7.39 -18.34 2.18
C ASP A 73 6.35 -19.15 1.39
N ARG A 74 6.83 -19.80 0.31
CA ARG A 74 5.99 -20.57 -0.62
C ARG A 74 5.28 -21.75 0.05
N GLU A 75 5.90 -22.41 1.02
CA GLU A 75 5.29 -23.55 1.70
C GLU A 75 4.16 -23.09 2.61
N ALA A 76 4.39 -22.06 3.43
CA ALA A 76 3.37 -21.45 4.25
C ALA A 76 2.18 -21.01 3.40
N ARG A 77 2.44 -20.28 2.30
CA ARG A 77 1.40 -19.84 1.36
C ARG A 77 0.55 -21.00 0.83
N ARG A 78 1.18 -22.11 0.41
CA ARG A 78 0.46 -23.32 -0.04
C ARG A 78 -0.39 -23.93 1.06
N GLN A 79 0.12 -24.00 2.29
CA GLN A 79 -0.62 -24.58 3.42
C GLN A 79 -1.82 -23.72 3.82
N LEU A 80 -1.68 -22.38 3.79
CA LEU A 80 -2.81 -21.48 4.02
C LEU A 80 -3.88 -21.60 2.92
N LEU A 81 -3.49 -21.71 1.64
CA LEU A 81 -4.44 -21.98 0.56
C LEU A 81 -5.11 -23.34 0.69
N ARG A 82 -4.35 -24.38 1.09
CA ARG A 82 -4.91 -25.72 1.36
C ARG A 82 -5.94 -25.64 2.48
N PHE A 83 -5.66 -24.91 3.55
CA PHE A 83 -6.61 -24.69 4.64
C PHE A 83 -7.92 -24.07 4.10
N CYS A 84 -7.86 -23.04 3.26
CA CYS A 84 -9.05 -22.47 2.63
C CYS A 84 -9.80 -23.51 1.76
N ARG A 85 -9.07 -24.30 0.96
CA ARG A 85 -9.65 -25.36 0.12
C ARG A 85 -10.35 -26.44 0.95
N ASP A 86 -9.81 -26.83 2.09
CA ASP A 86 -10.38 -27.88 2.95
C ASP A 86 -11.72 -27.47 3.60
N HIS A 87 -12.20 -26.23 3.38
CA HIS A 87 -13.56 -25.77 3.71
C HIS A 87 -14.58 -26.02 2.59
N ASP A 88 -14.25 -26.77 1.54
CA ASP A 88 -15.10 -27.06 0.37
C ASP A 88 -16.52 -27.59 0.70
N SER A 89 -16.66 -28.29 1.83
CA SER A 89 -17.97 -28.78 2.32
C SER A 89 -18.80 -27.73 3.06
N GLN A 90 -18.22 -26.57 3.41
CA GLN A 90 -18.83 -25.55 4.26
C GLN A 90 -19.08 -24.23 3.53
N VAL A 91 -18.23 -23.89 2.55
CA VAL A 91 -18.26 -22.61 1.83
C VAL A 91 -18.21 -22.84 0.33
N GLU A 92 -18.95 -22.01 -0.42
CA GLU A 92 -18.97 -22.07 -1.89
C GLU A 92 -17.86 -21.23 -2.51
N ARG A 93 -17.45 -20.15 -1.83
CA ARG A 93 -16.46 -19.20 -2.32
C ARG A 93 -15.45 -18.82 -1.23
N VAL A 94 -14.23 -18.57 -1.67
CA VAL A 94 -13.18 -17.96 -0.85
C VAL A 94 -12.84 -16.60 -1.46
N ARG A 95 -12.90 -15.56 -0.63
CA ARG A 95 -12.56 -14.19 -1.01
C ARG A 95 -11.25 -13.79 -0.36
N PHE A 96 -10.39 -13.17 -1.15
CA PHE A 96 -9.15 -12.57 -0.66
C PHE A 96 -9.19 -11.08 -0.95
N THR A 97 -8.60 -10.28 -0.05
CA THR A 97 -8.37 -8.85 -0.27
C THR A 97 -6.88 -8.58 -0.14
N GLY A 98 -6.33 -7.83 -1.09
CA GLY A 98 -4.91 -7.59 -1.19
C GLY A 98 -4.58 -6.47 -2.18
N PRO A 99 -3.28 -6.19 -2.38
CA PRO A 99 -2.82 -5.24 -3.39
C PRO A 99 -3.38 -5.55 -4.77
N ALA A 100 -3.57 -4.53 -5.61
CA ALA A 100 -4.25 -4.66 -6.90
C ALA A 100 -3.52 -5.57 -7.91
N ASP A 101 -2.21 -5.73 -7.74
CA ASP A 101 -1.37 -6.63 -8.53
C ASP A 101 -1.33 -8.07 -7.98
N THR A 102 -2.05 -8.38 -6.89
CA THR A 102 -2.08 -9.72 -6.31
C THR A 102 -2.58 -10.73 -7.34
N ARG A 103 -1.71 -11.67 -7.72
CA ARG A 103 -1.99 -12.64 -8.78
C ARG A 103 -2.45 -13.97 -8.22
N LEU A 104 -3.67 -14.01 -7.66
CA LEU A 104 -4.21 -15.29 -7.16
C LEU A 104 -4.30 -16.35 -8.28
N PHE A 105 -4.49 -15.93 -9.53
CA PHE A 105 -4.49 -16.80 -10.71
C PHE A 105 -3.19 -17.57 -10.94
N ASP A 106 -2.04 -17.07 -10.46
CA ASP A 106 -0.76 -17.76 -10.61
C ASP A 106 -0.71 -19.06 -9.77
N ASP A 107 -1.66 -19.24 -8.84
CA ASP A 107 -1.75 -20.41 -7.96
C ASP A 107 -2.93 -21.34 -8.28
N LEU A 108 -3.76 -20.98 -9.26
CA LEU A 108 -4.91 -21.78 -9.66
C LEU A 108 -4.57 -22.66 -10.85
N ASP A 109 -4.99 -23.92 -10.80
CA ASP A 109 -4.88 -24.82 -11.95
C ASP A 109 -5.74 -24.33 -13.14
N ASP A 110 -6.89 -23.72 -12.84
CA ASP A 110 -7.75 -23.02 -13.79
C ASP A 110 -7.92 -21.55 -13.38
N PRO A 111 -7.25 -20.61 -14.07
CA PRO A 111 -7.41 -19.18 -13.83
C PRO A 111 -8.84 -18.66 -14.01
N GLN A 112 -9.68 -19.33 -14.80
CA GLN A 112 -11.07 -18.91 -15.02
C GLN A 112 -11.97 -19.25 -13.82
N ALA A 113 -11.47 -20.01 -12.84
CA ALA A 113 -12.20 -20.35 -11.62
C ALA A 113 -12.28 -19.20 -10.59
N ALA A 114 -11.63 -18.07 -10.85
CA ALA A 114 -11.67 -16.90 -9.98
C ALA A 114 -12.07 -15.61 -10.72
N GLU A 115 -12.67 -14.70 -9.98
CA GLU A 115 -13.02 -13.35 -10.42
C GLU A 115 -12.16 -12.35 -9.64
N THR A 116 -11.72 -11.28 -10.31
CA THR A 116 -10.96 -10.20 -9.68
C THR A 116 -11.68 -8.88 -9.90
N GLU A 117 -11.76 -8.10 -8.82
CA GLU A 117 -12.33 -6.75 -8.83
C GLU A 117 -11.29 -5.78 -8.27
N ILE A 118 -11.11 -4.64 -8.93
CA ILE A 118 -10.29 -3.54 -8.41
C ILE A 118 -11.26 -2.50 -7.84
N ARG A 119 -11.07 -2.16 -6.56
CA ARG A 119 -11.85 -1.13 -5.86
C ARG A 119 -10.94 0.04 -5.47
N PRO A 120 -11.46 1.29 -5.50
CA PRO A 120 -10.75 2.42 -4.91
C PRO A 120 -10.43 2.17 -3.44
N GLY A 121 -9.18 2.40 -3.06
CA GLY A 121 -8.72 2.33 -1.68
C GLY A 121 -8.93 3.65 -0.91
N PRO A 122 -8.41 3.73 0.31
CA PRO A 122 -8.40 4.96 1.08
C PRO A 122 -7.59 6.06 0.37
N MET A 123 -7.94 7.32 0.66
CA MET A 123 -7.24 8.48 0.13
C MET A 123 -6.20 8.99 1.13
N ALA A 124 -5.05 9.46 0.62
CA ALA A 124 -4.03 10.12 1.39
C ALA A 124 -3.94 11.61 1.01
N ARG A 125 -3.52 12.46 1.96
CA ARG A 125 -3.29 13.89 1.74
C ARG A 125 -1.99 14.30 2.42
N VAL A 126 -1.15 15.05 1.69
CA VAL A 126 -0.02 15.75 2.27
C VAL A 126 -0.56 16.95 3.07
N VAL A 127 -0.29 16.96 4.37
CA VAL A 127 -0.73 18.05 5.27
C VAL A 127 0.26 19.20 5.25
N ASP A 128 1.56 18.90 5.26
CA ASP A 128 2.65 19.86 5.20
C ASP A 128 3.71 19.37 4.21
N VAL A 129 3.92 20.13 3.12
CA VAL A 129 4.80 19.74 2.01
C VAL A 129 6.25 19.58 2.47
N GLU A 130 6.75 20.54 3.25
CA GLU A 130 8.13 20.56 3.71
C GLU A 130 8.44 19.33 4.57
N SER A 131 7.57 19.06 5.55
CA SER A 131 7.69 17.92 6.46
C SER A 131 7.52 16.59 5.72
N ALA A 132 6.58 16.49 4.78
CA ALA A 132 6.35 15.26 4.03
C ALA A 132 7.55 14.91 3.15
N LEU A 133 8.08 15.88 2.40
CA LEU A 133 9.24 15.69 1.53
C LEU A 133 10.53 15.44 2.34
N ALA A 134 10.67 16.00 3.54
CA ALA A 134 11.81 15.73 4.40
C ALA A 134 11.72 14.37 5.12
N ALA A 135 10.51 13.84 5.34
CA ALA A 135 10.28 12.62 6.12
C ALA A 135 10.40 11.33 5.31
N ILE A 136 10.22 11.38 3.99
CA ILE A 136 10.35 10.19 3.15
C ILE A 136 11.81 9.82 2.89
N GLU A 137 12.06 8.53 2.69
CA GLU A 137 13.36 8.01 2.30
C GLU A 137 13.49 8.03 0.78
N TYR A 138 14.68 8.43 0.30
CA TYR A 138 15.01 8.47 -1.12
C TYR A 138 16.04 7.39 -1.46
N PRO A 139 16.19 7.00 -2.74
CA PRO A 139 17.24 6.07 -3.13
C PRO A 139 18.63 6.56 -2.69
N ALA A 140 19.39 5.68 -2.03
CA ALA A 140 20.64 6.07 -1.35
C ALA A 140 21.71 6.66 -2.29
N ASP A 141 21.74 6.21 -3.55
CA ASP A 141 22.70 6.66 -4.56
C ASP A 141 22.23 7.88 -5.37
N LEU A 142 21.08 8.46 -5.02
CA LEU A 142 20.51 9.59 -5.74
C LEU A 142 21.00 10.93 -5.16
N GLU A 143 21.63 11.72 -6.01
CA GLU A 143 21.98 13.11 -5.75
C GLU A 143 21.22 14.01 -6.73
N THR A 144 20.24 14.76 -6.25
CA THR A 144 19.46 15.66 -7.11
C THR A 144 18.90 16.86 -6.35
N THR A 145 18.56 17.91 -7.08
CA THR A 145 17.82 19.06 -6.57
C THR A 145 16.66 19.33 -7.52
N LEU A 146 15.46 19.50 -6.96
CA LEU A 146 14.24 19.79 -7.70
C LEU A 146 13.49 20.94 -7.04
N VAL A 147 13.05 21.92 -7.83
CA VAL A 147 12.16 22.99 -7.36
C VAL A 147 10.71 22.68 -7.77
N PHE A 148 9.87 22.47 -6.77
CA PHE A 148 8.44 22.25 -6.90
C PHE A 148 7.68 23.57 -6.80
N ASP A 149 6.67 23.77 -7.63
CA ASP A 149 5.61 24.77 -7.48
C ASP A 149 4.32 23.99 -7.18
N VAL A 150 3.91 24.03 -5.91
CA VAL A 150 2.79 23.24 -5.40
C VAL A 150 1.57 24.14 -5.26
N ARG A 151 0.45 23.69 -5.83
CA ARG A 151 -0.84 24.37 -5.70
C ARG A 151 -1.71 23.68 -4.66
N ASP A 152 -2.17 24.42 -3.65
CA ASP A 152 -3.10 23.92 -2.62
C ASP A 152 -4.16 24.97 -2.24
N ASP A 153 -5.33 24.89 -2.87
CA ASP A 153 -6.47 25.77 -2.60
C ASP A 153 -7.05 25.65 -1.18
N SER A 154 -6.66 24.62 -0.40
CA SER A 154 -7.20 24.41 0.96
C SER A 154 -6.26 24.87 2.07
N CYS A 155 -4.95 24.83 1.82
CA CYS A 155 -3.93 25.07 2.85
C CYS A 155 -2.85 26.03 2.31
N GLU A 156 -2.98 27.32 2.63
CA GLU A 156 -2.08 28.38 2.12
C GLU A 156 -0.61 28.13 2.42
N TRP A 157 -0.27 27.38 3.48
CA TRP A 157 1.12 27.06 3.79
C TRP A 157 1.75 26.05 2.82
N ASN A 158 0.95 25.32 2.03
CA ASN A 158 1.41 24.40 0.99
C ASN A 158 1.39 25.03 -0.42
N ASP A 159 0.70 26.17 -0.60
CA ASP A 159 0.56 26.88 -1.87
C ASP A 159 1.79 27.76 -2.11
N ASP A 160 2.93 27.13 -2.37
CA ASP A 160 4.24 27.78 -2.43
C ASP A 160 5.24 26.95 -3.24
N ARG A 161 6.45 27.48 -3.38
CA ARG A 161 7.58 26.81 -4.01
C ARG A 161 8.52 26.19 -2.99
N PHE A 162 8.90 24.95 -3.26
CA PHE A 162 9.74 24.13 -2.38
C PHE A 162 10.93 23.59 -3.15
N ARG A 163 12.14 23.87 -2.68
CA ARG A 163 13.35 23.23 -3.18
C ARG A 163 13.64 21.99 -2.34
N LEU A 164 13.53 20.82 -2.96
CA LEU A 164 14.01 19.56 -2.42
C LEU A 164 15.44 19.32 -2.87
N ARG A 165 16.35 19.06 -1.94
CA ARG A 165 17.65 18.46 -2.23
C ARG A 165 17.69 17.06 -1.65
N VAL A 166 18.00 16.09 -2.49
CA VAL A 166 18.18 14.69 -2.11
C VAL A 166 19.67 14.38 -2.14
N ALA A 167 20.18 13.88 -1.02
CA ALA A 167 21.54 13.37 -0.89
C ALA A 167 21.58 12.30 0.21
N ASP A 168 22.44 11.29 0.06
CA ASP A 168 22.61 10.20 1.03
C ASP A 168 21.27 9.54 1.48
N GLY A 169 20.32 9.41 0.55
CA GLY A 169 18.97 8.86 0.80
C GLY A 169 18.03 9.73 1.63
N ARG A 170 18.37 11.01 1.86
CA ARG A 170 17.59 11.96 2.67
C ARG A 170 17.19 13.19 1.87
N GLY A 171 15.99 13.70 2.14
CA GLY A 171 15.50 14.98 1.64
C GLY A 171 15.77 16.12 2.62
N THR A 172 16.25 17.24 2.09
CA THR A 172 16.22 18.55 2.78
C THR A 172 15.41 19.51 1.95
N VAL A 173 14.51 20.25 2.60
CA VAL A 173 13.51 21.07 1.91
C VAL A 173 13.60 22.49 2.42
N ASP A 174 13.68 23.44 1.50
CA ASP A 174 13.58 24.87 1.79
C ASP A 174 12.44 25.48 0.98
N ARG A 175 11.69 26.40 1.58
CA ARG A 175 10.79 27.29 0.82
C ARG A 175 11.60 28.32 0.02
N VAL A 176 11.19 28.60 -1.21
CA VAL A 176 11.95 29.44 -2.15
C VAL A 176 11.05 30.37 -2.95
N ALA A 177 11.19 31.69 -2.77
CA ALA A 177 10.36 32.65 -3.51
C ALA A 177 10.87 32.90 -4.95
N ASP A 178 12.19 32.98 -5.14
CA ASP A 178 12.83 33.44 -6.39
C ASP A 178 13.57 32.32 -7.13
N ALA A 179 12.94 31.14 -7.27
CA ALA A 179 13.48 30.03 -8.04
C ALA A 179 12.52 29.65 -9.17
N ASP A 180 13.05 29.37 -10.35
CA ASP A 180 12.29 28.78 -11.45
C ASP A 180 11.86 27.37 -11.06
N ALA A 181 10.56 27.10 -11.21
CA ALA A 181 9.99 25.80 -10.90
C ALA A 181 10.33 24.81 -12.01
N GLU A 182 10.84 23.66 -11.62
CA GLU A 182 11.10 22.54 -12.52
C GLU A 182 9.90 21.60 -12.56
N VAL A 183 9.16 21.50 -11.45
CA VAL A 183 8.03 20.58 -11.30
C VAL A 183 6.81 21.37 -10.83
N VAL A 184 5.74 21.35 -11.61
CA VAL A 184 4.49 22.08 -11.29
C VAL A 184 3.36 21.08 -11.12
N LEU A 185 2.68 21.11 -9.98
CA LEU A 185 1.64 20.13 -9.65
C LEU A 185 0.72 20.62 -8.52
N ASP A 186 -0.45 19.99 -8.38
CA ASP A 186 -1.33 20.21 -7.22
C ASP A 186 -0.98 19.28 -6.04
N ILE A 187 -1.48 19.62 -4.86
CA ILE A 187 -1.25 18.84 -3.64
C ILE A 187 -1.71 17.37 -3.73
N GLY A 188 -2.70 17.08 -4.58
CA GLY A 188 -3.20 15.72 -4.82
C GLY A 188 -2.25 14.88 -5.67
N ALA A 189 -1.67 15.48 -6.70
CA ALA A 189 -0.60 14.89 -7.50
C ALA A 189 0.65 14.66 -6.65
N LEU A 190 0.99 15.60 -5.76
CA LEU A 190 2.09 15.42 -4.81
C LEU A 190 1.84 14.22 -3.90
N ALA A 191 0.63 14.11 -3.34
CA ALA A 191 0.27 12.98 -2.50
C ALA A 191 0.42 11.66 -3.25
N ARG A 192 0.02 11.59 -4.53
CA ARG A 192 0.17 10.37 -5.35
C ARG A 192 1.62 10.00 -5.62
N LEU A 193 2.51 10.98 -5.79
CA LEU A 193 3.97 10.82 -5.91
C LEU A 193 4.58 10.31 -4.60
N VAL A 194 4.32 11.00 -3.49
CA VAL A 194 4.87 10.68 -2.16
C VAL A 194 4.40 9.31 -1.69
N VAL A 195 3.13 8.97 -1.92
CA VAL A 195 2.57 7.64 -1.62
C VAL A 195 3.18 6.56 -2.53
N GLY A 196 3.67 6.93 -3.71
CA GLY A 196 4.16 6.01 -4.74
C GLY A 196 3.04 5.31 -5.53
N SER A 197 1.78 5.70 -5.34
CA SER A 197 0.62 5.13 -6.07
C SER A 197 0.69 5.32 -7.58
N HIS A 198 1.44 6.33 -8.04
CA HIS A 198 1.65 6.63 -9.45
C HIS A 198 3.11 7.03 -9.65
N SER A 199 3.71 6.57 -10.75
CA SER A 199 5.02 7.05 -11.17
C SER A 199 4.94 8.49 -11.68
N ALA A 200 6.05 9.23 -11.59
CA ALA A 200 6.18 10.56 -12.18
C ALA A 200 5.78 10.56 -13.67
N ASN A 201 6.24 9.56 -14.43
CA ASN A 201 5.89 9.40 -15.84
C ASN A 201 4.39 9.30 -16.08
N ARG A 202 3.68 8.54 -15.22
CA ARG A 202 2.24 8.38 -15.34
C ARG A 202 1.50 9.68 -15.01
N LEU A 203 1.97 10.46 -14.06
CA LEU A 203 1.35 11.74 -13.72
C LEU A 203 1.58 12.80 -14.79
N VAL A 204 2.74 12.82 -15.44
CA VAL A 204 3.00 13.66 -16.62
C VAL A 204 2.08 13.26 -17.77
N GLU A 205 1.95 11.96 -18.06
CA GLU A 205 1.04 11.46 -19.11
C GLU A 205 -0.42 11.88 -18.87
N LEU A 206 -0.85 11.95 -17.60
CA LEU A 206 -2.19 12.38 -17.20
C LEU A 206 -2.37 13.91 -17.18
N GLY A 207 -1.30 14.69 -17.39
CA GLY A 207 -1.32 16.15 -17.23
C GLY A 207 -1.52 16.62 -15.79
N ALA A 208 -1.19 15.77 -14.81
CA ALA A 208 -1.28 16.10 -13.39
C ALA A 208 0.03 16.69 -12.84
N VAL A 209 1.13 16.52 -13.58
CA VAL A 209 2.44 17.09 -13.28
C VAL A 209 3.01 17.65 -14.57
N ASP A 210 3.42 18.90 -14.56
CA ASP A 210 4.22 19.50 -15.62
C ASP A 210 5.69 19.53 -15.18
N THR A 211 6.61 19.24 -16.11
CA THR A 211 8.05 19.28 -15.85
C THR A 211 8.76 20.16 -16.87
N GLU A 212 9.57 21.10 -16.38
CA GLU A 212 10.39 21.99 -17.20
C GLU A 212 11.82 21.45 -17.30
N GLY A 213 12.33 21.27 -18.52
CA GLY A 213 13.67 20.76 -18.79
C GLY A 213 13.75 19.25 -19.01
N GLU A 214 14.66 18.82 -19.90
CA GLU A 214 14.76 17.41 -20.34
C GLU A 214 15.20 16.44 -19.23
N ALA A 215 15.92 16.92 -18.21
CA ALA A 215 16.44 16.10 -17.12
C ALA A 215 15.47 15.96 -15.93
N THR A 216 14.43 16.80 -15.87
CA THR A 216 13.57 16.94 -14.69
C THR A 216 12.68 15.73 -14.47
N GLN A 217 11.98 15.26 -15.51
CA GLN A 217 11.11 14.10 -15.40
C GLN A 217 11.88 12.82 -15.01
N PRO A 218 13.05 12.49 -15.60
CA PRO A 218 13.89 11.39 -15.13
C PRO A 218 14.34 11.55 -13.68
N ALA A 219 14.75 12.75 -13.26
CA ALA A 219 15.17 13.01 -11.88
C ALA A 219 14.01 12.86 -10.88
N LEU A 220 12.81 13.34 -11.25
CA LEU A 220 11.59 13.17 -10.46
C LEU A 220 11.19 11.70 -10.36
N ALA A 221 11.26 10.95 -11.47
CA ALA A 221 10.99 9.51 -11.46
C ALA A 221 12.00 8.72 -10.61
N ALA A 222 13.27 9.14 -10.60
CA ALA A 222 14.29 8.53 -9.75
C ALA A 222 14.09 8.86 -8.26
N ALA A 223 13.69 10.10 -7.94
CA ALA A 223 13.43 10.52 -6.56
C ALA A 223 12.19 9.85 -5.96
N PHE A 224 11.16 9.61 -6.77
CA PHE A 224 9.88 9.03 -6.33
C PHE A 224 9.57 7.76 -7.11
N PRO A 225 10.30 6.66 -6.85
CA PRO A 225 9.98 5.38 -7.45
C PRO A 225 8.55 4.96 -7.06
N PRO A 226 7.74 4.45 -8.00
CA PRO A 226 6.41 3.97 -7.66
C PRO A 226 6.49 2.76 -6.73
N THR A 227 5.55 2.70 -5.81
CA THR A 227 5.35 1.60 -4.86
C THR A 227 4.08 0.85 -5.23
N ASN A 228 3.74 -0.20 -4.49
CA ASN A 228 2.45 -0.86 -4.61
C ASN A 228 1.65 -0.66 -3.31
N PRO A 229 1.22 0.59 -3.02
CA PRO A 229 0.71 0.94 -1.72
C PRO A 229 -0.62 0.22 -1.47
N PHE A 230 -0.70 -0.48 -0.35
CA PHE A 230 -1.91 -1.18 0.05
C PHE A 230 -2.13 -1.01 1.56
N LEU A 231 -3.15 -0.22 1.90
CA LEU A 231 -3.58 -0.07 3.28
C LEU A 231 -4.58 -1.18 3.61
N ARG A 232 -4.27 -1.97 4.65
CA ARG A 232 -5.05 -3.14 5.05
C ARG A 232 -6.17 -2.78 6.01
N GLU A 233 -6.06 -1.60 6.60
CA GLU A 233 -6.86 -1.18 7.73
C GLU A 233 -8.08 -0.37 7.28
N GLY A 234 -9.24 -0.74 7.84
CA GLY A 234 -10.42 0.11 7.86
C GLY A 234 -10.39 1.03 9.08
N PHE A 235 -10.74 2.30 8.90
CA PHE A 235 -10.85 3.28 9.98
C PHE A 235 -12.30 3.51 10.38
#